data_AF-A0A326QGI7-F1
#
_entry.id   AF-A0A326QGI7-F1
#
_cell.length_a   1.000
_cell.length_b   1.000
_cell.length_c   1.000
_cell.angle_alpha   90.00
_cell.angle_beta   90.00
_cell.angle_gamma   90.00
#
_symmetry.space_group_name_H-M   'P 1'
#
loop_
_entity.id
_entity.type
_entity.pdbx_description
1 polymer ?
#
loop_
_entity_poly.entity_id
_entity_poly.type
_entity_poly.pdbx_seq_one_letter_code
_entity_poly.pdbx_strand_id
1 'polypeptide(L)'
;MSEPLALTLGQQFELERMTRVIDSTGDAQSLRGLAKQLLQAWQTQRAATEWMMRQQLGSPPSRLSDPQGQSQPTALKLNQEFSVAGPDVL
;
A
#
# COMPACT_ATOMS: atom_id res chain seq x y z
N MET A 1 -27.72 -3.75 -5.23
CA MET A 1 -26.51 -4.07 -6.01
C MET A 1 -25.57 -2.88 -5.80
N SER A 2 -24.52 -3.02 -4.99
CA SER A 2 -23.54 -1.95 -4.82
C SER A 2 -22.77 -1.80 -6.12
N GLU A 3 -22.76 -0.62 -6.73
CA GLU A 3 -21.99 -0.36 -7.94
C GLU A 3 -20.52 -0.74 -7.71
N PRO A 4 -19.89 -1.50 -8.62
CA PRO A 4 -18.46 -1.77 -8.52
C PRO A 4 -17.73 -0.44 -8.53
N LEU A 5 -16.75 -0.28 -7.63
CA LEU A 5 -15.94 0.93 -7.53
C LEU A 5 -15.25 1.15 -8.89
N ALA A 6 -15.85 2.01 -9.73
CA ALA A 6 -15.34 2.25 -11.07
C ALA A 6 -13.97 2.92 -10.96
N LEU A 7 -12.98 2.39 -11.69
CA LEU A 7 -11.65 2.96 -11.72
C LEU A 7 -11.74 4.37 -12.31
N THR A 8 -11.13 5.34 -11.64
CA THR A 8 -11.01 6.70 -12.19
C THR A 8 -10.19 6.67 -13.48
N LEU A 9 -10.34 7.67 -14.34
CA LEU A 9 -9.57 7.75 -15.59
C LEU A 9 -8.06 7.66 -15.35
N GLY A 10 -7.55 8.29 -14.30
CA GLY A 10 -6.13 8.20 -13.91
C GLY A 10 -5.72 6.79 -13.45
N GLN A 11 -6.59 6.08 -12.72
CA GLN A 11 -6.33 4.69 -12.32
C GLN A 11 -6.31 3.74 -13.52
N GLN A 12 -7.12 4.00 -14.53
CA GLN A 12 -7.11 3.22 -15.78
C GLN A 12 -5.80 3.39 -16.55
N PHE A 13 -5.29 4.62 -16.68
CA PHE A 13 -3.98 4.86 -17.30
C PHE A 13 -2.83 4.19 -16.55
N GLU A 14 -2.85 4.23 -15.21
CA GLU A 14 -1.81 3.58 -14.41
C GLU A 14 -1.85 2.05 -14.58
N LEU A 15 -3.05 1.48 -14.69
CA LEU A 15 -3.26 0.06 -14.99
C LEU A 15 -2.69 -0.28 -16.37
N GLU A 16 -2.97 0.51 -17.41
CA GLU A 16 -2.40 0.30 -18.75
C GLU A 16 -0.87 0.44 -18.74
N ARG A 17 -0.33 1.42 -18.02
CA ARG A 17 1.12 1.64 -17.89
C ARG A 17 1.79 0.42 -17.26
N MET A 18 1.26 -0.08 -16.14
CA MET A 18 1.78 -1.27 -15.46
C MET A 18 1.64 -2.52 -16.33
N THR A 19 0.52 -2.66 -17.04
CA THR A 19 0.29 -3.78 -17.97
C THR A 19 1.36 -3.79 -19.07
N ARG A 20 1.66 -2.63 -19.68
CA ARG A 20 2.72 -2.52 -20.70
C ARG A 20 4.12 -2.85 -20.13
N VAL A 21 4.38 -2.54 -18.87
CA VAL A 21 5.65 -2.91 -18.21
C VAL A 21 5.74 -4.43 -18.06
N ILE A 22 4.66 -5.10 -17.64
CA ILE A 22 4.60 -6.56 -17.53
C ILE A 22 4.81 -7.20 -18.90
N ASP A 23 4.09 -6.74 -19.92
CA ASP A 23 4.16 -7.31 -21.28
C ASP A 23 5.53 -7.10 -21.94
N SER A 24 6.23 -6.01 -21.62
CA SER A 24 7.58 -5.74 -22.14
C SER A 24 8.69 -6.41 -21.33
N THR A 25 8.36 -7.05 -20.19
CA THR A 25 9.33 -7.78 -19.37
C THR A 25 9.64 -9.14 -19.99
N GLY A 26 10.74 -9.22 -20.73
CA GLY A 26 11.15 -10.44 -21.44
C GLY A 26 11.93 -11.47 -20.62
N ASP A 27 12.46 -11.10 -19.46
CA ASP A 27 13.27 -12.00 -18.63
C ASP A 27 12.53 -12.47 -17.37
N ALA A 28 12.67 -13.76 -17.06
CA ALA A 28 11.95 -14.40 -15.97
C ALA A 28 12.34 -13.86 -14.58
N GLN A 29 13.55 -13.31 -14.43
CA GLN A 29 14.04 -12.80 -13.16
C GLN A 29 13.42 -11.44 -12.83
N SER A 30 13.31 -10.54 -13.81
CA SER A 30 12.61 -9.26 -13.70
C SER A 30 11.12 -9.48 -13.47
N LEU A 31 10.50 -10.43 -14.16
CA LEU A 31 9.09 -10.78 -13.92
C LEU A 31 8.88 -11.28 -12.48
N ARG A 32 9.78 -12.12 -11.97
CA ARG A 32 9.77 -12.57 -10.57
C ARG A 32 9.96 -11.41 -9.59
N GLY A 33 10.79 -10.42 -9.94
CA GLY A 33 10.97 -9.18 -9.19
C GLY A 33 9.69 -8.36 -9.11
N LEU A 34 9.06 -8.08 -10.26
CA LEU A 34 7.79 -7.36 -10.37
C LEU A 34 6.68 -8.06 -9.59
N ALA A 35 6.58 -9.39 -9.69
CA ALA A 35 5.58 -10.17 -8.96
C ALA A 35 5.73 -10.05 -7.44
N LYS A 36 6.97 -10.07 -6.92
CA LYS A 36 7.24 -9.87 -5.48
C LYS A 36 6.85 -8.47 -5.02
N GLN A 37 7.18 -7.46 -5.81
CA GLN A 37 6.82 -6.06 -5.50
C GLN A 37 5.30 -5.88 -5.47
N LEU A 38 4.58 -6.45 -6.44
CA LEU A 38 3.12 -6.42 -6.48
C LEU A 38 2.50 -7.12 -5.27
N LEU A 39 3.02 -8.29 -4.89
CA LEU A 39 2.56 -9.03 -3.72
C LEU A 39 2.76 -8.21 -2.43
N GLN A 40 3.92 -7.57 -2.28
CA GLN A 40 4.21 -6.73 -1.12
C GLN A 40 3.28 -5.52 -1.07
N ALA A 41 3.12 -4.81 -2.19
CA ALA A 41 2.24 -3.64 -2.28
C ALA A 41 0.79 -4.02 -1.92
N TRP A 42 0.30 -5.15 -2.41
CA TRP A 42 -1.03 -5.66 -2.09
C TRP A 42 -1.21 -5.96 -0.59
N GLN A 43 -0.25 -6.64 0.03
CA GLN A 43 -0.31 -6.92 1.47
C GLN A 43 -0.29 -5.64 2.31
N THR A 44 0.53 -4.66 1.93
CA THR A 44 0.59 -3.34 2.58
C THR A 44 -0.74 -2.60 2.48
N GLN A 45 -1.33 -2.55 1.29
CA GLN A 45 -2.63 -1.92 1.09
C GLN A 45 -3.72 -2.62 1.91
N ARG A 46 -3.74 -3.96 1.91
CA ARG A 46 -4.71 -4.74 2.67
C ARG A 46 -4.59 -4.48 4.17
N ALA A 47 -3.37 -4.48 4.71
CA ALA A 47 -3.12 -4.15 6.12
C ALA A 47 -3.54 -2.73 6.48
N ALA A 48 -3.32 -1.75 5.58
CA ALA A 48 -3.77 -0.37 5.77
C ALA A 48 -5.30 -0.26 5.78
N THR A 49 -5.99 -0.95 4.86
CA THR A 49 -7.45 -1.02 4.82
C THR A 49 -8.02 -1.70 6.06
N GLU A 50 -7.46 -2.84 6.48
CA GLU A 50 -7.85 -3.55 7.70
C GLU A 50 -7.68 -2.67 8.95
N TRP A 51 -6.58 -1.90 9.03
CA TRP A 51 -6.37 -0.93 10.11
C TRP A 51 -7.40 0.20 10.08
N MET A 52 -7.69 0.77 8.91
CA MET A 52 -8.66 1.86 8.77
C MET A 52 -10.07 1.41 9.16
N MET A 53 -10.48 0.20 8.78
CA MET A 53 -11.76 -0.39 9.18
C MET A 53 -11.84 -0.60 10.69
N ARG A 54 -10.76 -1.08 11.33
CA ARG A 54 -10.68 -1.24 12.79
C ARG A 54 -10.75 0.10 13.53
N GLN A 55 -10.16 1.16 12.98
CA GLN A 55 -10.27 2.53 13.52
C GLN A 55 -11.71 3.06 13.41
N GLN A 56 -12.37 2.85 12.27
CA GLN A 56 -13.75 3.30 12.05
C GLN A 56 -14.79 2.55 12.89
N LEU A 57 -14.58 1.26 13.16
CA LEU A 57 -15.43 0.48 14.08
C LEU A 57 -15.06 0.65 15.57
N GLY A 58 -13.89 1.21 15.86
CA GLY A 58 -13.29 1.28 17.20
C GLY A 58 -13.46 2.58 17.96
N SER A 59 -14.51 3.38 17.71
CA SER A 59 -14.80 4.60 18.48
C SER A 59 -16.13 4.51 19.25
N PRO A 60 -16.15 4.05 20.52
CA PRO A 60 -17.03 4.68 21.49
C PRO A 60 -16.45 6.08 21.82
N PRO A 61 -17.28 7.13 21.95
CA PRO A 61 -16.80 8.45 22.36
C PRO A 61 -16.52 8.43 23.88
N SER A 62 -15.43 7.80 24.31
CA SER A 62 -14.94 7.97 25.68
C SER A 62 -14.02 9.17 25.71
N ARG A 63 -14.63 10.29 26.08
CA ARG A 63 -13.95 11.50 26.54
C ARG A 63 -13.05 11.17 27.74
N LEU A 64 -11.99 11.94 27.86
CA LEU A 64 -11.05 12.06 28.98
C LEU A 64 -9.87 11.07 29.05
N SER A 65 -8.68 11.69 28.99
CA SER A 65 -7.36 11.25 29.50
C SER A 65 -6.64 10.09 28.82
N ASP A 66 -5.77 10.41 27.85
CA ASP A 66 -4.34 9.98 27.87
C ASP A 66 -3.52 10.71 26.77
N PRO A 67 -2.40 11.40 27.11
CA PRO A 67 -1.46 11.94 26.12
C PRO A 67 -0.35 10.91 25.82
N GLN A 68 -0.20 10.53 24.54
CA GLN A 68 0.79 9.60 23.96
C GLN A 68 0.36 8.14 23.81
N GLY A 69 -0.18 7.81 22.64
CA GLY A 69 -0.41 6.43 22.22
C GLY A 69 -0.80 6.30 20.74
N GLN A 70 -0.20 7.10 19.85
CA GLN A 70 -0.43 6.94 18.41
C GLN A 70 0.27 5.68 17.89
N SER A 71 -0.46 4.57 17.90
CA SER A 71 -0.06 3.34 17.23
C SER A 71 -0.24 3.51 15.71
N GLN A 72 0.81 3.95 15.02
CA GLN A 72 0.85 3.96 13.56
C GLN A 72 0.73 2.53 13.00
N PRO A 73 0.08 2.33 11.85
CA PRO A 73 0.00 1.01 11.23
C PRO A 73 1.40 0.52 10.83
N THR A 74 1.75 -0.71 11.24
CA THR A 74 3.02 -1.37 10.93
C THR A 74 3.36 -1.35 9.43
N ALA A 75 2.35 -1.37 8.56
CA ALA A 75 2.49 -1.29 7.11
C ALA A 75 3.05 0.06 6.61
N LEU A 76 2.65 1.19 7.22
CA LEU A 76 3.24 2.51 6.90
C LEU A 76 4.67 2.62 7.41
N LYS A 77 4.95 2.00 8.56
CA LYS A 77 6.26 2.00 9.19
C LYS A 77 7.29 1.23 8.35
N LEU A 78 6.91 0.06 7.83
CA LEU A 78 7.75 -0.71 6.90
C LEU A 78 8.03 0.05 5.61
N ASN A 79 7.05 0.72 5.00
CA ASN A 79 7.28 1.49 3.77
C ASN A 79 8.20 2.71 3.97
N GLN A 80 8.20 3.32 5.17
CA GLN A 80 9.12 4.41 5.50
C GLN A 80 10.56 3.92 5.75
N GLU A 81 10.75 2.77 6.39
CA GLU A 81 12.09 2.27 6.71
C GLU A 81 12.87 1.80 5.48
N PHE A 82 12.18 1.39 4.40
CA PHE A 82 12.83 1.07 3.11
C PHE A 82 13.12 2.31 2.24
N SER A 83 12.51 3.47 2.51
CA SER A 83 12.77 4.72 1.78
C SER A 83 14.03 5.45 2.26
N VAL A 84 14.60 5.06 3.40
CA VAL A 84 15.80 5.70 4.00
C VAL A 84 17.12 5.07 3.53
N ALA A 85 17.08 4.03 2.69
CA ALA A 85 18.24 3.38 2.11
C ALA A 85 18.45 3.78 0.64
N GLY A 86 18.60 5.08 0.38
CA GLY A 86 19.29 5.57 -0.82
C GLY A 86 20.81 5.53 -0.58
N PRO A 87 21.64 5.18 -1.57
CA PRO A 87 23.07 5.00 -1.37
C PRO A 87 23.73 6.33 -0.99
N ASP A 88 24.40 6.33 0.15
CA ASP A 88 25.46 7.28 0.48
C ASP A 88 26.54 7.14 -0.60
N VAL A 89 26.53 8.05 -1.57
CA VAL A 89 27.63 8.25 -2.52
C VAL A 89 28.28 9.56 -2.12
N LEU A 90 29.49 9.40 -1.59
CA LEU A 90 30.55 10.40 -1.36
C LEU A 90 30.68 11.45 -2.47
#